data_AF-A0A2J0N3C8-F1
#
_entry.id   AF-A0A2J0N3C8-F1
#
_cell.length_a   1.000
_cell.length_b   1.000
_cell.length_c   1.000
_cell.angle_alpha   90.00
_cell.angle_beta   90.00
_cell.angle_gamma   90.00
#
_symmetry.space_group_name_H-M   'P 1'
#
loop_
_entity.id
_entity.type
_entity.pdbx_description
1 polymer ?
#
loop_
_entity_poly.entity_id
_entity_poly.type
_entity_poly.pdbx_seq_one_letter_code
_entity_poly.pdbx_strand_id
1 'polypeptide(L)'
;IAKQLNILICDMQFSADKIVIHHATGALGYGLEYTYSIMERTRLAGLSGDRMLSMPMINFVGQEAWRTKEAKTGQKDTGILWEVATATAYLNSGADILVMNHPKAVEQINKAIKALKG
;
A
#
# COMPACT_ATOMS: atom_id res chain seq x y z
N ILE A 1 10.51 8.83 -9.63
CA ILE A 1 10.80 9.63 -8.41
C ILE A 1 11.29 8.74 -7.28
N ALA A 2 10.53 7.72 -6.84
CA ALA A 2 10.92 6.84 -5.72
C ALA A 2 12.37 6.32 -5.77
N LYS A 3 12.79 5.73 -6.90
CA LYS A 3 14.17 5.26 -7.11
C LYS A 3 15.23 6.35 -6.85
N GLN A 4 15.02 7.54 -7.40
CA GLN A 4 15.99 8.64 -7.26
C GLN A 4 16.04 9.16 -5.82
N LEU A 5 14.90 9.23 -5.14
CA LEU A 5 14.86 9.59 -3.73
C LEU A 5 15.63 8.58 -2.87
N ASN A 6 15.46 7.28 -3.13
CA ASN A 6 16.18 6.23 -2.43
C ASN A 6 17.69 6.33 -2.64
N ILE A 7 18.14 6.65 -3.87
CA ILE A 7 19.55 6.90 -4.17
C ILE A 7 20.07 8.08 -3.34
N LEU A 8 19.38 9.23 -3.37
CA LEU A 8 19.80 10.43 -2.63
C LEU A 8 19.90 10.19 -1.12
N ILE A 9 18.96 9.43 -0.54
CA ILE A 9 19.02 9.07 0.88
C ILE A 9 20.23 8.16 1.16
N CYS A 10 20.50 7.19 0.30
CA CYS A 10 21.65 6.29 0.47
C CYS A 10 23.00 7.01 0.26
N ASP A 11 23.06 7.99 -0.64
CA ASP A 11 24.24 8.83 -0.87
C ASP A 11 24.61 9.65 0.39
N MET A 12 23.63 9.96 1.23
CA MET A 12 23.83 10.54 2.57
C MET A 12 24.30 9.52 3.62
N GLN A 13 24.75 8.34 3.19
CA GLN A 13 25.21 7.22 4.04
C GLN A 13 24.11 6.63 4.94
N PHE A 14 22.84 6.85 4.61
CA PHE A 14 21.74 6.21 5.31
C PHE A 14 21.52 4.80 4.74
N SER A 15 21.35 3.83 5.63
CA SER A 15 21.30 2.42 5.22
C SER A 15 19.96 2.06 4.57
N ALA A 16 20.01 1.33 3.45
CA ALA A 16 18.85 0.96 2.65
C ALA A 16 17.83 0.06 3.38
N ASP A 17 18.30 -0.77 4.31
CA ASP A 17 17.47 -1.65 5.16
C ASP A 17 16.62 -0.87 6.18
N LYS A 18 16.89 0.42 6.36
CA LYS A 18 16.12 1.34 7.23
C LYS A 18 15.13 2.21 6.44
N ILE A 19 14.94 1.94 5.15
CA ILE A 19 14.06 2.70 4.27
C ILE A 19 12.84 1.86 3.92
N VAL A 20 11.67 2.50 3.95
CA VAL A 20 10.42 1.96 3.41
C VAL A 20 9.90 2.89 2.33
N ILE A 21 9.43 2.33 1.22
CA ILE A 21 8.90 3.08 0.10
C ILE A 21 7.42 3.35 0.34
N HIS A 22 7.04 4.63 0.34
CA HIS A 22 5.65 5.02 0.25
C HIS A 22 5.37 5.61 -1.13
N HIS A 23 4.52 4.95 -1.89
CA HIS A 23 3.97 5.52 -3.13
C HIS A 23 2.79 6.42 -2.78
N ALA A 24 2.66 7.56 -3.45
CA ALA A 24 1.45 8.37 -3.33
C ALA A 24 0.22 7.51 -3.69
N THR A 25 -0.62 7.27 -2.70
CA THR A 25 -1.71 6.29 -2.74
C THR A 25 -3.04 6.95 -3.07
N GLY A 26 -3.88 6.27 -3.86
CA GLY A 26 -5.28 6.62 -4.09
C GLY A 26 -6.23 5.51 -3.63
N ALA A 27 -7.35 5.87 -3.02
CA ALA A 27 -8.36 4.90 -2.57
C ALA A 27 -9.12 4.28 -3.75
N LEU A 28 -9.87 3.19 -3.47
CA LEU A 28 -10.82 2.63 -4.43
C LEU A 28 -11.71 3.72 -5.02
N GLY A 29 -11.75 3.81 -6.36
CA GLY A 29 -12.50 4.83 -7.11
C GLY A 29 -11.81 6.19 -7.25
N TYR A 30 -10.65 6.38 -6.62
CA TYR A 30 -9.90 7.65 -6.55
C TYR A 30 -8.42 7.43 -6.90
N GLY A 31 -8.14 6.77 -8.02
CA GLY A 31 -6.78 6.59 -8.56
C GLY A 31 -6.02 5.38 -8.01
N LEU A 32 -6.72 4.41 -7.42
CA LEU A 32 -6.15 3.15 -6.94
C LEU A 32 -5.37 2.40 -8.02
N GLU A 33 -5.88 2.37 -9.26
CA GLU A 33 -5.30 1.68 -10.41
C GLU A 33 -3.91 2.21 -10.78
N TYR A 34 -3.69 3.51 -10.60
CA TYR A 34 -2.37 4.13 -10.80
C TYR A 34 -1.40 3.68 -9.73
N THR A 35 -1.80 3.74 -8.46
CA THR A 35 -0.98 3.28 -7.34
C THR A 35 -0.67 1.78 -7.45
N TYR A 36 -1.67 0.97 -7.80
CA TYR A 36 -1.55 -0.47 -8.02
C TYR A 36 -0.47 -0.78 -9.06
N SER A 37 -0.57 -0.16 -10.24
CA SER A 37 0.40 -0.36 -11.34
C SER A 37 1.82 0.11 -10.96
N ILE A 38 1.95 1.18 -10.17
CA ILE A 38 3.25 1.67 -9.69
C ILE A 38 3.88 0.69 -8.70
N MET A 39 3.09 0.14 -7.79
CA MET A 39 3.56 -0.83 -6.80
C MET A 39 4.01 -2.13 -7.47
N GLU A 40 3.24 -2.65 -8.43
CA GLU A 40 3.64 -3.84 -9.19
C GLU A 40 4.95 -3.64 -9.94
N ARG A 41 5.12 -2.51 -10.64
CA ARG A 41 6.39 -2.20 -11.32
C ARG A 41 7.54 -2.08 -10.34
N THR A 42 7.30 -1.51 -9.17
CA THR A 42 8.31 -1.39 -8.10
C THR A 42 8.73 -2.78 -7.61
N ARG A 43 7.75 -3.65 -7.32
CA ARG A 43 8.00 -5.03 -6.91
C ARG A 43 8.76 -5.81 -7.98
N LEU A 44 8.32 -5.75 -9.24
CA LEU A 44 8.96 -6.44 -10.36
C LEU A 44 10.40 -5.96 -10.58
N ALA A 45 10.66 -4.65 -10.50
CA ALA A 45 11.99 -4.10 -10.63
C ALA A 45 12.92 -4.57 -9.49
N GLY A 46 12.43 -4.56 -8.25
CA GLY A 46 13.16 -5.10 -7.10
C GLY A 46 13.50 -6.58 -7.27
N LEU A 47 12.53 -7.41 -7.68
CA LEU A 47 12.76 -8.84 -7.96
C LEU A 47 13.71 -9.08 -9.15
N SER A 48 13.76 -8.15 -10.11
CA SER A 48 14.69 -8.18 -11.24
C SER A 48 16.11 -7.70 -10.88
N GLY A 49 16.35 -7.35 -9.61
CA GLY A 49 17.67 -7.00 -9.08
C GLY A 49 17.92 -5.51 -8.86
N ASP A 50 16.93 -4.63 -9.06
CA ASP A 50 17.08 -3.21 -8.73
C ASP A 50 17.05 -2.98 -7.22
N ARG A 51 18.24 -2.92 -6.61
CA ARG A 51 18.40 -2.74 -5.15
C ARG A 51 17.72 -1.48 -4.62
N MET A 52 17.64 -0.41 -5.40
CA MET A 52 17.02 0.85 -4.98
C MET A 52 15.50 0.80 -4.98
N LEU A 53 14.91 -0.26 -5.52
CA LEU A 53 13.46 -0.54 -5.49
C LEU A 53 13.13 -1.83 -4.73
N SER A 54 14.11 -2.43 -4.05
CA SER A 54 13.94 -3.68 -3.28
C SER A 54 13.49 -3.44 -1.83
N MET A 55 13.33 -2.19 -1.42
CA MET A 55 12.89 -1.81 -0.08
C MET A 55 11.40 -2.14 0.14
N PRO A 56 10.96 -2.45 1.38
CA PRO A 56 9.57 -2.74 1.65
C PRO A 56 8.64 -1.56 1.33
N MET A 57 7.41 -1.85 0.92
CA MET A 57 6.38 -0.85 0.61
C MET A 57 5.39 -0.67 1.77
N ILE A 58 5.19 0.58 2.18
CA ILE A 58 4.18 0.98 3.17
C ILE A 58 3.08 1.84 2.53
N ASN A 59 1.81 1.59 2.86
CA ASN A 59 0.68 2.33 2.32
C ASN A 59 -0.34 2.75 3.39
N PHE A 60 -0.76 4.02 3.35
CA PHE A 60 -1.72 4.61 4.28
C PHE A 60 -3.16 4.42 3.80
N VAL A 61 -3.61 3.16 3.77
CA VAL A 61 -4.94 2.78 3.27
C VAL A 61 -6.07 3.48 4.02
N GLY A 62 -5.99 3.51 5.36
CA GLY A 62 -7.02 4.12 6.18
C GLY A 62 -7.20 5.61 5.86
N GLN A 63 -6.10 6.33 5.68
CA GLN A 63 -6.17 7.75 5.31
C GLN A 63 -6.87 7.95 3.96
N GLU A 64 -6.51 7.17 2.94
CA GLU A 64 -7.09 7.34 1.61
C GLU A 64 -8.54 6.86 1.56
N ALA A 65 -8.85 5.68 2.09
CA ALA A 65 -10.19 5.11 2.04
C ALA A 65 -11.20 5.98 2.78
N TRP A 66 -10.88 6.49 3.97
CA TRP A 66 -11.80 7.30 4.77
C TRP A 66 -11.87 8.77 4.33
N ARG A 67 -11.13 9.19 3.31
CA ARG A 67 -11.30 10.51 2.67
C ARG A 67 -12.40 10.53 1.61
N THR A 68 -12.75 9.38 1.04
CA THR A 68 -13.74 9.26 -0.03
C THR A 68 -15.15 9.58 0.45
N LYS A 69 -16.03 9.95 -0.49
CA LYS A 69 -17.42 10.27 -0.17
C LYS A 69 -18.17 9.00 0.23
N GLU A 70 -17.97 7.93 -0.52
CA GLU A 70 -18.62 6.62 -0.40
C GLU A 70 -18.31 5.98 0.95
N ALA A 71 -17.09 6.12 1.46
CA ALA A 71 -16.75 5.60 2.78
C ALA A 71 -17.46 6.34 3.93
N LYS A 72 -17.76 7.63 3.73
CA LYS A 72 -18.40 8.49 4.75
C LYS A 72 -19.92 8.47 4.71
N THR A 73 -20.49 8.45 3.50
CA THR A 73 -21.94 8.61 3.28
C THR A 73 -22.61 7.35 2.74
N GLY A 74 -21.87 6.25 2.61
CA GLY A 74 -22.40 4.97 2.19
C GLY A 74 -23.38 4.37 3.19
N GLN A 75 -23.93 3.22 2.83
CA GLN A 75 -24.77 2.43 3.72
C GLN A 75 -23.93 1.87 4.88
N LYS A 76 -24.61 1.19 5.82
CA LYS A 76 -23.94 0.50 6.91
C LYS A 76 -22.85 -0.43 6.37
N ASP A 77 -21.69 -0.38 7.00
CA ASP A 77 -20.48 -1.15 6.65
C ASP A 77 -19.81 -0.77 5.30
N THR A 78 -20.36 0.16 4.50
CA THR A 78 -19.72 0.59 3.24
C THR A 78 -18.31 1.12 3.44
N GLY A 79 -18.07 1.98 4.44
CA GLY A 79 -16.72 2.49 4.73
C GLY A 79 -15.73 1.41 5.14
N ILE A 80 -16.19 0.40 5.88
CA ILE A 80 -15.38 -0.76 6.25
C ILE A 80 -14.99 -1.55 5.00
N LEU A 81 -15.96 -1.84 4.13
CA LEU A 81 -15.72 -2.55 2.88
C LEU A 81 -14.84 -1.74 1.92
N TRP A 82 -14.94 -0.42 1.93
CA TRP A 82 -14.09 0.48 1.13
C TRP A 82 -12.63 0.37 1.53
N GLU A 83 -12.38 0.36 2.84
CA GLU A 83 -11.05 0.18 3.41
C GLU A 83 -10.51 -1.23 3.11
N VAL A 84 -11.34 -2.27 3.27
CA VAL A 84 -10.97 -3.66 2.94
C VAL A 84 -10.64 -3.82 1.46
N ALA A 85 -11.45 -3.28 0.56
CA ALA A 85 -11.22 -3.39 -0.88
C ALA A 85 -9.93 -2.66 -1.29
N THR A 86 -9.71 -1.46 -0.77
CA THR A 86 -8.47 -0.69 -1.03
C THR A 86 -7.24 -1.44 -0.50
N ALA A 87 -7.28 -1.95 0.74
CA ALA A 87 -6.20 -2.72 1.34
C ALA A 87 -5.91 -4.02 0.58
N THR A 88 -6.96 -4.73 0.14
CA THR A 88 -6.82 -5.98 -0.61
C THR A 88 -6.11 -5.74 -1.94
N ALA A 89 -6.46 -4.66 -2.65
CA ALA A 89 -5.78 -4.32 -3.88
C ALA A 89 -4.30 -4.00 -3.65
N TYR A 90 -3.97 -3.21 -2.63
CA TYR A 90 -2.57 -2.90 -2.30
C TYR A 90 -1.77 -4.12 -1.87
N LEU A 91 -2.39 -5.05 -1.14
CA LEU A 91 -1.76 -6.30 -0.78
C LEU A 91 -1.38 -7.11 -2.03
N ASN A 92 -2.28 -7.21 -3.01
CA ASN A 92 -2.02 -7.93 -4.26
C ASN A 92 -0.99 -7.23 -5.16
N SER A 93 -0.88 -5.90 -5.13
CA SER A 93 0.17 -5.17 -5.85
C SER A 93 1.53 -5.18 -5.14
N GLY A 94 1.63 -5.84 -3.97
CA GLY A 94 2.89 -6.12 -3.29
C GLY A 94 3.20 -5.23 -2.10
N ALA A 95 2.22 -4.59 -1.47
CA ALA A 95 2.43 -3.90 -0.19
C ALA A 95 2.93 -4.85 0.90
N ASP A 96 3.91 -4.40 1.68
CA ASP A 96 4.44 -5.14 2.83
C ASP A 96 3.79 -4.68 4.15
N ILE A 97 3.45 -3.39 4.25
CA ILE A 97 2.88 -2.76 5.44
C ILE A 97 1.64 -1.94 5.06
N LEU A 98 0.51 -2.25 5.68
CA LEU A 98 -0.75 -1.53 5.50
C LEU A 98 -1.09 -0.77 6.78
N VAL A 99 -1.25 0.55 6.69
CA VAL A 99 -1.73 1.39 7.79
C VAL A 99 -3.23 1.60 7.63
N MET A 100 -4.00 1.08 8.57
CA MET A 100 -5.47 0.99 8.54
C MET A 100 -6.08 1.68 9.77
N ASN A 101 -7.33 2.13 9.65
CA ASN A 101 -8.06 2.88 10.67
C ASN A 101 -9.17 2.05 11.35
N HIS A 102 -9.95 1.26 10.59
CA HIS A 102 -11.12 0.58 11.17
C HIS A 102 -10.79 -0.84 11.66
N PRO A 103 -11.03 -1.19 12.94
CA PRO A 103 -10.61 -2.48 13.51
C PRO A 103 -11.25 -3.69 12.82
N LYS A 104 -12.54 -3.58 12.42
CA LYS A 104 -13.19 -4.65 11.63
C LYS A 104 -12.54 -4.85 10.26
N ALA A 105 -12.05 -3.78 9.60
CA ALA A 105 -11.37 -3.92 8.31
C ALA A 105 -10.03 -4.64 8.50
N VAL A 106 -9.29 -4.29 9.57
CA VAL A 106 -8.05 -4.96 9.97
C VAL A 106 -8.29 -6.45 10.23
N GLU A 107 -9.36 -6.82 10.93
CA GLU A 107 -9.69 -8.23 11.17
C GLU A 107 -9.89 -9.00 9.85
N GLN A 108 -10.63 -8.42 8.90
CA GLN A 108 -10.87 -9.05 7.59
C GLN A 108 -9.59 -9.17 6.77
N ILE A 109 -8.74 -8.14 6.75
CA ILE A 109 -7.46 -8.18 6.04
C ILE A 109 -6.51 -9.19 6.66
N ASN A 110 -6.47 -9.31 7.99
CA ASN A 110 -5.68 -10.35 8.64
C ASN A 110 -6.14 -11.76 8.27
N LYS A 111 -7.47 -11.98 8.14
CA LYS A 111 -8.01 -13.25 7.63
C LYS A 111 -7.58 -13.51 6.19
N ALA A 112 -7.65 -12.50 5.32
CA ALA A 112 -7.21 -12.59 3.93
C ALA A 112 -5.70 -12.92 3.83
N ILE A 113 -4.85 -12.23 4.59
CA ILE A 113 -3.41 -12.49 4.65
C ILE A 113 -3.13 -13.92 5.13
N LYS A 114 -3.85 -14.39 6.15
CA LYS A 114 -3.70 -15.78 6.62
C LYS A 114 -4.05 -16.79 5.54
N ALA A 115 -5.15 -16.57 4.81
CA ALA A 115 -5.56 -17.44 3.71
C ALA A 115 -4.54 -17.46 2.55
N LEU A 116 -3.88 -16.32 2.27
CA LEU A 116 -2.84 -16.23 1.24
C LEU A 116 -1.53 -16.93 1.64
N LYS A 117 -1.24 -17.04 2.94
CA LYS A 117 -0.03 -17.69 3.46
C LYS A 117 -0.15 -19.22 3.57
N GLY A 118 -1.36 -19.78 3.52
CA GLY A 118 -1.64 -21.20 3.77
C GLY A 118 -1.93 -21.49 5.23
#